data_AF-M8AHI4-F1
#
_entry.id   AF-M8AHI4-F1
#
_cell.length_a   1.000
_cell.length_b   1.000
_cell.length_c   1.000
_cell.angle_alpha   90.00
_cell.angle_beta   90.00
_cell.angle_gamma   90.00
#
_symmetry.space_group_name_H-M   'P 1'
#
loop_
_entity.id
_entity.type
_entity.pdbx_description
1 polymer ?
#
loop_
_entity_poly.entity_id
_entity_poly.type
_entity_poly.pdbx_seq_one_letter_code
_entity_poly.pdbx_strand_id
1 'polypeptide(L)'
;MGPLDLSASMGYLWDPGNRKVRAALREAERKVLEARKKKDAAPETNAAYLGGFAMPNDPAEQLKHRGYHMVAGAVDIGLFRKAALEDVKRFKEASMEIGEAEGEEEDEKEDGYWSE
;
A
#
# COMPACT_ATOMS: atom_id res chain seq x y z
N MET A 1 2.05 12.83 5.68
CA MET A 1 1.01 12.90 4.65
C MET A 1 0.58 11.48 4.34
N GLY A 2 -0.70 11.19 4.53
CA GLY A 2 -1.31 9.89 4.21
C GLY A 2 -1.82 9.91 2.76
N PRO A 3 -1.16 9.20 1.82
CA PRO A 3 -1.56 9.24 0.42
C PRO A 3 -2.95 8.62 0.19
N LEU A 4 -3.33 7.61 0.97
CA LEU A 4 -4.65 6.96 0.90
C LEU A 4 -5.78 7.85 1.47
N ASP A 5 -5.52 8.55 2.58
CA ASP A 5 -6.51 9.47 3.16
C ASP A 5 -6.77 10.67 2.25
N LEU A 6 -5.69 11.20 1.66
CA LEU A 6 -5.81 12.30 0.69
C LEU A 6 -6.55 11.85 -0.56
N SER A 7 -6.24 10.66 -1.08
CA SER A 7 -6.92 10.16 -2.28
C SER A 7 -8.41 9.97 -2.02
N ALA A 8 -8.78 9.39 -0.87
CA ALA A 8 -10.17 9.29 -0.44
C ALA A 8 -10.85 10.66 -0.33
N SER A 9 -10.18 11.64 0.30
CA SER A 9 -10.71 13.01 0.45
C SER A 9 -10.91 13.73 -0.89
N MET A 10 -10.15 13.37 -1.92
CA MET A 10 -10.27 13.92 -3.26
C MET A 10 -11.25 13.14 -4.16
N GLY A 11 -11.93 12.12 -3.62
CA GLY A 11 -12.87 11.26 -4.37
C GLY A 11 -12.21 10.11 -5.14
N TYR A 12 -10.92 9.85 -4.89
CA TYR A 12 -10.13 8.78 -5.50
C TYR A 12 -9.85 7.69 -4.45
N LEU A 13 -10.93 7.04 -4.00
CA LEU A 13 -10.84 6.00 -2.98
C LEU A 13 -9.86 4.89 -3.41
N TRP A 14 -8.88 4.57 -2.55
CA TRP A 14 -7.83 3.59 -2.83
C TRP A 14 -6.95 3.86 -4.07
N ASP A 15 -7.00 5.06 -4.65
CA ASP A 15 -6.16 5.46 -5.80
C ASP A 15 -5.23 6.66 -5.45
N PRO A 16 -4.16 6.44 -4.69
CA PRO A 16 -3.14 7.46 -4.44
C PRO A 16 -2.25 7.73 -5.67
N GLY A 17 -2.30 6.88 -6.69
CA GLY A 17 -1.56 7.04 -7.95
C GLY A 17 -2.18 8.07 -8.89
N ASN A 18 -3.42 8.47 -8.63
CA ASN A 18 -4.14 9.45 -9.42
C ASN A 18 -3.30 10.70 -9.68
N ARG A 19 -3.30 11.19 -10.92
CA ARG A 19 -2.53 12.37 -11.32
C ARG A 19 -2.86 13.61 -10.48
N LYS A 20 -4.14 13.80 -10.12
CA LYS A 20 -4.56 14.95 -9.31
C LYS A 20 -4.09 14.82 -7.86
N VAL A 21 -4.20 13.64 -7.28
CA VAL A 21 -3.73 13.36 -5.91
C VAL A 21 -2.23 13.55 -5.80
N ARG A 22 -1.47 13.03 -6.76
CA ARG A 22 -0.01 13.23 -6.82
C ARG A 22 0.37 14.70 -6.98
N ALA A 23 -0.35 15.46 -7.81
CA ALA A 23 -0.10 16.89 -7.96
C ALA A 23 -0.34 17.65 -6.64
N ALA A 24 -1.44 17.36 -5.94
CA ALA A 24 -1.74 17.95 -4.64
C ALA A 24 -0.67 17.61 -3.57
N LEU A 25 -0.24 16.34 -3.52
CA LEU A 25 0.86 15.89 -2.67
C LEU A 25 2.15 16.66 -2.94
N ARG A 26 2.55 16.76 -4.22
CA ARG A 26 3.79 17.46 -4.64
C ARG A 26 3.74 18.95 -4.30
N GLU A 27 2.57 19.58 -4.43
CA GLU A 27 2.39 20.97 -4.03
C GLU A 27 2.54 21.15 -2.52
N ALA A 28 1.94 20.26 -1.72
CA ALA A 28 2.07 20.29 -0.26
C ALA A 28 3.53 20.04 0.17
N GLU A 29 4.22 19.05 -0.44
CA GLU A 29 5.65 18.79 -0.23
C GLU A 29 6.49 20.05 -0.46
N ARG A 30 6.29 20.70 -1.62
CA ARG A 30 7.03 21.91 -2.00
C ARG A 30 6.84 23.02 -0.96
N LYS A 31 5.61 23.29 -0.55
CA LYS A 31 5.30 24.35 0.44
C LYS A 31 6.00 24.11 1.77
N VAL A 32 6.03 22.86 2.25
CA VAL A 32 6.70 22.50 3.51
C VAL A 32 8.22 22.68 3.38
N LEU A 33 8.82 22.23 2.27
CA LEU A 33 10.25 22.38 2.04
C LEU A 33 10.67 23.85 1.90
N GLU A 34 9.88 24.67 1.21
CA GLU A 34 10.12 26.11 1.09
C GLU A 34 10.04 26.81 2.45
N ALA A 35 9.03 26.50 3.26
CA ALA A 35 8.90 27.03 4.62
C ALA A 35 10.09 26.65 5.50
N ARG A 36 10.63 25.44 5.33
CA ARG A 36 11.78 24.96 6.08
C ARG A 36 13.08 25.64 5.67
N LYS A 37 13.32 25.85 4.38
CA LYS A 37 14.46 26.65 3.89
C LYS A 37 14.44 28.07 4.49
N LYS A 38 13.26 28.66 4.65
CA LYS A 38 13.10 29.97 5.31
C LYS A 38 13.43 29.90 6.81
N LYS A 39 13.06 28.81 7.50
CA LYS A 39 13.47 28.57 8.88
C LYS A 39 14.99 28.48 9.06
N ASP A 40 15.67 27.80 8.15
CA ASP A 40 17.14 27.69 8.21
C ASP A 40 17.81 29.07 8.04
N ALA A 41 17.15 30.01 7.36
CA ALA A 41 17.60 31.40 7.21
C ALA A 41 17.12 32.35 8.32
N ALA A 42 16.03 32.02 9.03
CA ALA A 42 15.41 32.83 10.08
C ALA A 42 14.89 31.91 11.22
N PRO A 43 15.70 31.72 12.29
CA PRO A 43 15.47 30.70 13.33
C PRO A 43 14.16 30.86 14.11
N GLU A 44 13.60 32.08 14.12
CA GLU A 44 12.36 32.46 14.82
C GLU A 44 11.10 31.80 14.23
N THR A 45 11.20 31.13 13.07
CA THR A 45 10.05 30.55 12.37
C THR A 45 9.92 29.04 12.61
N ASN A 46 8.71 28.58 12.95
CA ASN A 46 8.42 27.15 13.05
C ASN A 46 8.11 26.57 11.65
N ALA A 47 8.74 25.44 11.31
CA ALA A 47 8.52 24.73 10.05
C ALA A 47 8.11 23.28 10.31
N ALA A 48 7.16 22.79 9.52
CA ALA A 48 6.67 21.42 9.62
C ALA A 48 7.71 20.39 9.16
N TYR A 49 7.56 19.16 9.64
CA TYR A 49 8.32 18.01 9.17
C TYR A 49 7.51 17.23 8.15
N LEU A 50 8.19 16.73 7.13
CA LEU A 50 7.60 15.78 6.18
C LEU A 50 7.72 14.36 6.72
N GLY A 51 6.57 13.79 7.06
CA GLY A 51 6.39 12.35 7.31
C GLY A 51 5.56 11.72 6.18
N GLY A 52 5.81 10.47 5.80
CA GLY A 52 5.07 9.80 4.72
C GLY A 52 5.07 8.28 4.82
N PHE A 53 4.16 7.65 4.08
CA PHE A 53 4.12 6.20 3.89
C PHE A 53 4.64 5.86 2.49
N ALA A 54 5.48 4.83 2.41
CA ALA A 54 5.91 4.28 1.13
C ALA A 54 4.76 3.55 0.44
N MET A 55 4.63 3.77 -0.86
CA MET A 55 3.62 3.15 -1.70
C MET A 55 4.30 2.35 -2.83
N PRO A 56 3.63 1.35 -3.45
CA PRO A 56 4.21 0.59 -4.56
C PRO A 56 4.73 1.47 -5.71
N ASN A 57 4.09 2.60 -5.96
CA ASN A 57 4.44 3.57 -7.00
C ASN A 57 5.27 4.77 -6.49
N ASP A 58 5.57 4.83 -5.19
CA ASP A 58 6.33 5.91 -4.55
C ASP A 58 7.12 5.34 -3.36
N PRO A 59 8.27 4.69 -3.64
CA PRO A 59 9.00 3.91 -2.65
C PRO A 59 9.75 4.80 -1.65
N ALA A 60 10.19 4.19 -0.54
CA ALA A 60 10.78 4.89 0.60
C ALA A 60 12.03 5.68 0.23
N GLU A 61 12.85 5.16 -0.67
CA GLU A 61 14.07 5.80 -1.17
C GLU A 61 13.74 7.12 -1.86
N GLN A 62 12.70 7.13 -2.69
CA GLN A 62 12.27 8.34 -3.39
C GLN A 62 11.72 9.38 -2.42
N LEU A 63 10.97 8.96 -1.40
CA LEU A 63 10.51 9.86 -0.32
C LEU A 63 11.70 10.49 0.42
N LYS A 64 12.71 9.68 0.77
CA LYS A 64 13.94 10.15 1.40
C LYS A 64 14.68 11.16 0.53
N HIS A 65 14.87 10.87 -0.77
CA HIS A 65 15.52 11.79 -1.71
C HIS A 65 14.80 13.13 -1.85
N ARG A 66 13.48 13.16 -1.64
CA ARG A 66 12.69 14.40 -1.65
C ARG A 66 12.73 15.19 -0.33
N GLY A 67 13.44 14.72 0.69
CA GLY A 67 13.59 15.42 1.96
C GLY A 67 12.54 15.07 3.02
N TYR A 68 11.96 13.86 2.94
CA TYR A 68 11.15 13.34 4.04
C TYR A 68 12.03 13.00 5.24
N HIS A 69 11.55 13.36 6.43
CA HIS A 69 12.25 13.19 7.71
C HIS A 69 11.88 11.88 8.39
N MET A 70 10.66 11.43 8.12
CA MET A 70 10.14 10.16 8.60
C MET A 70 9.44 9.46 7.44
N VAL A 71 9.82 8.22 7.19
CA VAL A 71 9.20 7.38 6.15
C VAL A 71 8.83 6.05 6.77
N ALA A 72 7.53 5.76 6.80
CA ALA A 72 7.03 4.45 7.17
C ALA A 72 7.01 3.55 5.91
N GLY A 73 7.91 2.57 5.87
CA GLY A 73 8.04 1.65 4.73
C GLY A 73 6.99 0.52 4.70
N ALA A 74 6.45 0.16 5.87
CA ALA A 74 5.47 -0.90 6.04
C ALA A 74 4.66 -0.68 7.34
N VAL A 75 3.62 -1.49 7.53
CA VAL A 75 2.83 -1.61 8.77
C VAL A 75 2.94 -3.03 9.29
N ASP A 76 3.11 -3.17 10.60
CA ASP A 76 3.24 -4.45 11.32
C ASP A 76 2.13 -5.45 10.99
N ILE A 77 0.86 -5.04 11.08
CA ILE A 77 -0.29 -5.89 10.77
C ILE A 77 -0.24 -6.36 9.32
N GLY A 78 0.21 -5.49 8.39
CA GLY A 78 0.38 -5.86 6.99
C GLY A 78 1.46 -6.92 6.79
N LEU A 79 2.57 -6.82 7.52
CA LEU A 79 3.66 -7.80 7.50
C LEU A 79 3.20 -9.14 8.09
N PHE A 80 2.55 -9.13 9.26
CA PHE A 80 2.04 -10.34 9.89
C PHE A 80 1.01 -11.06 9.02
N ARG A 81 0.04 -10.32 8.46
CA ARG A 81 -0.94 -10.89 7.54
C ARG A 81 -0.27 -11.56 6.35
N LYS A 82 0.72 -10.89 5.74
CA LYS A 82 1.44 -11.43 4.58
C LYS A 82 2.16 -12.74 4.93
N ALA A 83 2.92 -12.75 6.03
CA ALA A 83 3.65 -13.93 6.49
C ALA A 83 2.70 -15.12 6.77
N ALA A 84 1.57 -14.87 7.46
CA ALA A 84 0.59 -15.91 7.76
C ALA A 84 -0.08 -16.48 6.49
N LEU A 85 -0.41 -15.62 5.53
CA LEU A 85 -1.01 -16.08 4.26
C LEU A 85 -0.01 -16.89 3.41
N GLU A 86 1.25 -16.49 3.39
CA GLU A 86 2.31 -17.24 2.70
C GLU A 86 2.53 -18.63 3.31
N ASP A 87 2.47 -18.75 4.64
CA ASP A 87 2.59 -20.03 5.35
C ASP A 87 1.43 -20.98 5.03
N VAL A 88 0.18 -20.50 5.11
CA VAL A 88 -1.01 -21.28 4.74
C VAL A 88 -0.98 -21.69 3.27
N LYS A 89 -0.49 -20.82 2.39
CA LYS A 89 -0.36 -21.12 0.96
C LYS A 89 0.61 -22.27 0.74
N ARG A 90 1.79 -22.24 1.36
CA ARG A 90 2.79 -23.32 1.28
C ARG A 90 2.22 -24.65 1.78
N PHE A 91 1.47 -24.64 2.88
CA PHE A 91 0.82 -25.85 3.39
C PHE A 91 -0.18 -26.45 2.39
N LYS A 92 -1.01 -25.60 1.76
CA LYS A 92 -1.99 -26.05 0.75
C LYS A 92 -1.32 -26.61 -0.51
N GLU A 93 -0.26 -25.97 -0.97
CA GLU A 93 0.49 -26.41 -2.16
C GLU A 93 1.28 -27.71 -1.89
N ALA A 94 1.86 -27.88 -0.71
CA ALA A 94 2.53 -29.13 -0.33
C ALA A 94 1.57 -30.34 -0.26
N SER A 95 0.32 -30.12 0.15
CA SER A 95 -0.72 -31.17 0.12
C SER A 95 -1.12 -31.58 -1.30
N MET A 96 -1.01 -30.68 -2.28
CA MET A 96 -1.24 -31.00 -3.69
C MET A 96 -0.10 -31.86 -4.26
N GLU A 97 1.15 -31.62 -3.87
CA GLU A 97 2.31 -32.40 -4.33
C GLU A 97 2.40 -33.82 -3.73
N ILE A 98 1.76 -34.07 -2.58
CA ILE A 98 1.88 -35.33 -1.82
C ILE A 98 0.68 -36.28 -2.08
N GLY A 99 -0.35 -35.88 -2.85
CA GLY A 99 -1.62 -36.59 -2.82
C GLY A 99 -2.56 -36.50 -4.02
N GLU A 100 -2.07 -36.29 -5.24
CA GLU A 100 -2.80 -36.76 -6.42
C GLU A 100 -2.35 -38.19 -6.76
N ALA A 101 -2.78 -39.14 -5.93
CA ALA A 101 -3.04 -40.48 -6.43
C ALA A 101 -4.31 -40.35 -7.27
N GLU A 102 -4.19 -40.60 -8.58
CA GLU A 102 -5.30 -40.70 -9.52
C GLU A 102 -6.40 -41.61 -8.92
N GLY A 103 -7.40 -40.98 -8.31
CA GLY A 103 -8.66 -41.62 -7.95
C GLY A 103 -9.51 -41.61 -9.20
N GLU A 104 -9.70 -42.79 -9.75
CA GLU A 104 -10.49 -43.07 -10.94
C GLU A 104 -11.86 -42.37 -10.94
N GLU A 105 -12.28 -41.99 -12.14
CA GLU A 105 -13.55 -41.40 -12.53
C GLU A 105 -14.75 -42.12 -11.89
N GLU A 106 -15.69 -41.37 -11.30
CA GLU A 106 -17.12 -41.73 -11.35
C GLU A 106 -17.94 -40.48 -11.72
N ASP A 107 -18.36 -40.46 -12.98
CA ASP A 107 -19.44 -39.60 -13.49
C ASP A 107 -20.76 -39.96 -12.78
N GLU A 108 -21.17 -39.19 -11.77
CA GLU A 108 -22.57 -39.12 -11.36
C GLU A 108 -23.20 -37.80 -11.85
N LYS A 109 -23.81 -37.89 -13.03
CA LYS A 109 -24.88 -36.99 -13.45
C LYS A 109 -26.12 -37.26 -12.61
N GLU A 110 -26.72 -36.23 -12.03
CA GLU A 110 -28.18 -36.00 -11.91
C GLU A 110 -28.38 -34.68 -11.12
N ASP A 111 -28.76 -33.58 -11.78
CA ASP A 111 -30.14 -33.17 -12.11
C ASP A 111 -30.81 -32.39 -10.97
N GLY A 112 -30.94 -31.06 -11.13
CA GLY A 112 -31.71 -30.25 -10.18
C GLY A 112 -31.52 -28.74 -10.26
N TYR A 113 -31.48 -28.17 -11.47
CA TYR A 113 -31.51 -26.73 -11.72
C TYR A 113 -32.87 -26.17 -11.29
N TRP A 114 -32.94 -25.53 -10.12
CA TRP A 114 -34.10 -24.74 -9.72
C TRP A 114 -34.11 -23.42 -10.50
N SER A 115 -35.11 -23.26 -11.36
CA SER A 115 -35.54 -21.99 -11.94
C SER A 115 -37.03 -21.80 -11.69
N GLU A 116 -37.37 -20.84 -10.83
CA GLU A 116 -38.25 -19.68 -11.07
C GLU A 116 -38.21 -18.72 -9.88
#